data_AF-A0A662IW81-F1
#
_entry.id   AF-A0A662IW81-F1
#
_cell.length_a   1.000
_cell.length_b   1.000
_cell.length_c   1.000
_cell.angle_alpha   90.00
_cell.angle_beta   90.00
_cell.angle_gamma   90.00
#
_symmetry.space_group_name_H-M   'P 1'
#
loop_
_entity.id
_entity.type
_entity.pdbx_description
1 polymer ?
#
loop_
_entity_poly.entity_id
_entity_poly.type
_entity_poly.pdbx_seq_one_letter_code
_entity_poly.pdbx_strand_id
1 'polypeptide(L)'
;MARGEVPVIAVASPIHPSMQRVAVLKRMLQFIEGLGLNVKMLSEPVTSIEDALSIRDKVLEVDRSLLILHLTGGTSKIAVEVAKWSNAPVTLIAHGESNSLPSSL
;
A
#
# COMPACT_ATOMS: atom_id res chain seq x y z
N MET A 1 12.19 -12.79 -19.75
CA MET A 1 12.66 -11.96 -18.63
C MET A 1 11.79 -12.29 -17.43
N ALA A 2 12.37 -12.79 -16.34
CA ALA A 2 11.59 -13.06 -15.13
C ALA A 2 10.97 -11.74 -14.67
N ARG A 3 9.64 -11.69 -14.59
CA ARG A 3 8.94 -10.50 -14.07
C ARG A 3 9.31 -10.39 -12.60
N GLY A 4 10.13 -9.40 -12.25
CA GLY A 4 10.56 -9.17 -10.88
C GLY A 4 9.36 -8.93 -9.97
N GLU A 5 9.47 -9.35 -8.70
CA GLU A 5 8.48 -9.07 -7.67
C GLU A 5 8.23 -7.55 -7.56
N VAL A 6 6.96 -7.17 -7.44
CA VAL A 6 6.50 -5.79 -7.24
C VAL A 6 6.30 -5.58 -5.74
N PRO A 7 7.08 -4.71 -5.09
CA PRO A 7 6.93 -4.41 -3.67
C PRO A 7 5.63 -3.64 -3.42
N VAL A 8 4.90 -4.07 -2.39
CA VAL A 8 3.58 -3.52 -2.04
C VAL A 8 3.49 -3.24 -0.55
N ILE A 9 2.91 -2.09 -0.22
CA ILE A 9 2.48 -1.73 1.12
C ILE A 9 0.99 -1.41 1.07
N ALA A 10 0.21 -1.98 1.99
CA ALA A 10 -1.18 -1.60 2.16
C ALA A 10 -1.31 -0.63 3.33
N VAL A 11 -2.10 0.42 3.17
CA VAL A 11 -2.43 1.38 4.23
C VAL A 11 -3.92 1.34 4.53
N ALA A 12 -4.27 1.41 5.80
CA ALA A 12 -5.67 1.38 6.24
C ALA A 12 -5.86 2.24 7.48
N SER A 13 -7.06 2.80 7.66
CA SER A 13 -7.41 3.50 8.89
C SER A 13 -7.96 2.48 9.90
N PRO A 14 -7.52 2.54 11.18
CA PRO A 14 -7.93 1.57 12.20
C PRO A 14 -9.39 1.70 12.59
N ILE A 15 -10.06 2.81 12.25
CA ILE A 15 -11.48 3.05 12.51
C ILE A 15 -12.40 2.09 11.73
N HIS A 16 -11.88 1.49 10.64
CA HIS A 16 -12.66 0.57 9.81
C HIS A 16 -12.49 -0.89 10.27
N PRO A 17 -13.55 -1.71 10.14
CA PRO A 17 -13.50 -3.13 10.49
C PRO A 17 -12.38 -3.88 9.79
N SER A 18 -11.69 -4.78 10.50
CA SER A 18 -10.62 -5.63 9.95
C SER A 18 -11.08 -6.49 8.78
N MET A 19 -12.30 -7.05 8.85
CA MET A 19 -12.88 -7.85 7.77
C MET A 19 -13.00 -7.08 6.45
N GLN A 20 -13.38 -5.79 6.53
CA GLN A 20 -13.46 -4.93 5.34
C GLN A 20 -12.07 -4.73 4.72
N ARG A 21 -11.06 -4.45 5.54
CA ARG A 21 -9.67 -4.27 5.09
C ARG A 21 -9.13 -5.50 4.38
N VAL A 22 -9.34 -6.69 4.94
CA VAL A 22 -8.91 -7.97 4.35
C VAL A 22 -9.61 -8.22 3.02
N ALA A 23 -10.92 -7.99 2.94
CA ALA A 23 -11.68 -8.21 1.71
C ALA A 23 -11.25 -7.27 0.58
N VAL A 24 -10.95 -6.00 0.89
CA VAL A 24 -10.44 -5.03 -0.10
C VAL A 24 -9.03 -5.40 -0.55
N LEU A 25 -8.13 -5.70 0.40
CA LEU A 25 -6.77 -6.12 0.07
C LEU A 25 -6.77 -7.35 -0.85
N LYS A 26 -7.55 -8.38 -0.52
CA LYS A 26 -7.68 -9.58 -1.35
C LYS A 26 -8.15 -9.25 -2.77
N ARG A 27 -9.17 -8.41 -2.93
CA ARG A 27 -9.67 -7.98 -4.24
C ARG A 27 -8.59 -7.25 -5.05
N MET A 28 -7.85 -6.35 -4.42
CA MET A 28 -6.78 -5.58 -5.08
C MET A 28 -5.60 -6.48 -5.48
N LEU A 29 -5.17 -7.38 -4.60
CA LEU A 29 -4.08 -8.31 -4.90
C LEU A 29 -4.46 -9.26 -6.04
N GLN A 30 -5.66 -9.84 -6.01
CA GLN A 30 -6.16 -10.70 -7.10
C GLN A 30 -6.19 -9.97 -8.45
N PHE A 31 -6.57 -8.69 -8.46
CA PHE A 31 -6.53 -7.88 -9.68
C PHE A 31 -5.09 -7.69 -10.17
N ILE A 32 -4.17 -7.30 -9.30
CA ILE A 32 -2.76 -7.06 -9.65
C ILE A 32 -2.08 -8.35 -10.14
N GLU A 33 -2.29 -9.46 -9.44
CA GLU A 33 -1.80 -10.79 -9.83
C GLU A 33 -2.42 -11.26 -11.15
N GLY A 34 -3.69 -10.93 -11.39
CA GLY A 34 -4.39 -11.20 -12.66
C GLY A 34 -3.78 -10.48 -13.86
N LEU A 35 -3.04 -9.38 -13.66
CA LEU A 35 -2.24 -8.71 -14.69
C LEU A 35 -0.90 -9.44 -14.96
N GLY A 36 -0.64 -10.53 -14.25
CA GLY A 36 0.61 -11.30 -14.29
C GLY A 36 1.77 -10.61 -13.61
N LEU A 37 1.49 -9.76 -12.61
CA LEU A 37 2.49 -9.17 -11.72
C LEU A 37 2.65 -10.05 -10.48
N ASN A 38 3.89 -10.33 -10.08
CA ASN A 38 4.15 -11.07 -8.84
C ASN A 38 4.27 -10.07 -7.69
N VAL A 39 3.41 -10.17 -6.67
CA VAL A 39 3.34 -9.18 -5.59
C VAL A 39 4.16 -9.64 -4.38
N LYS A 40 4.98 -8.72 -3.83
CA LYS A 40 5.67 -8.90 -2.55
C LYS A 40 5.16 -7.87 -1.53
N MET A 41 4.38 -8.34 -0.57
CA MET A 41 3.99 -7.51 0.58
C MET A 41 5.22 -7.26 1.47
N LEU A 42 5.53 -5.99 1.74
CA LEU A 42 6.64 -5.62 2.63
C LEU A 42 6.27 -5.73 4.12
N SER A 43 4.97 -5.67 4.41
CA SER A 43 4.41 -5.77 5.76
C SER A 43 2.94 -6.15 5.72
N GLU A 44 2.39 -6.44 6.91
CA GLU A 44 0.95 -6.32 7.17
C GLU A 44 0.44 -4.90 6.87
N PRO A 45 -0.88 -4.71 6.70
CA PRO A 45 -1.46 -3.38 6.48
C PRO A 45 -1.04 -2.39 7.57
N VAL A 46 -0.48 -1.26 7.15
CA VAL A 46 0.00 -0.17 8.01
C VAL A 46 -1.19 0.67 8.44
N THR A 47 -1.35 0.85 9.75
CA THR A 47 -2.53 1.53 10.33
C THR A 47 -2.21 2.78 11.13
N SER A 48 -0.92 3.04 11.37
CA SER A 48 -0.44 4.18 12.14
C SER A 48 0.88 4.73 11.55
N ILE A 49 1.34 5.87 12.07
CA ILE A 49 2.65 6.42 11.69
C ILE A 49 3.77 5.59 12.33
N GLU A 50 3.53 5.04 13.51
CA GLU A 50 4.43 4.14 14.21
C GLU A 50 4.64 2.85 13.41
N ASP A 51 3.57 2.29 12.86
CA ASP A 51 3.64 1.14 11.95
C ASP A 51 4.49 1.49 10.71
N ALA A 52 4.31 2.69 10.14
CA ALA A 52 5.10 3.15 9.00
C ALA A 52 6.59 3.23 9.36
N LEU A 53 6.93 3.82 10.51
CA LEU A 53 8.32 3.93 10.98
C LEU A 53 8.97 2.54 11.17
N SER A 54 8.19 1.55 11.63
CA SER A 54 8.69 0.18 11.82
C SER A 54 9.11 -0.53 10.53
N ILE A 55 8.59 -0.08 9.38
CA ILE A 55 8.88 -0.68 8.07
C ILE A 55 9.85 0.18 7.24
N ARG A 56 10.38 1.27 7.80
CA ARG A 56 11.26 2.23 7.11
C ARG A 56 12.42 1.56 6.38
N ASP A 57 13.15 0.68 7.05
CA ASP A 57 14.35 0.05 6.47
C ASP A 57 13.99 -0.82 5.27
N LYS A 58 12.86 -1.54 5.35
CA LYS A 58 12.34 -2.33 4.22
C LYS A 58 11.99 -1.46 3.02
N VAL A 59 11.48 -0.25 3.25
CA VAL A 59 11.13 0.72 2.18
C VAL A 59 12.38 1.31 1.55
N LEU A 60 13.42 1.60 2.35
CA LEU A 60 14.69 2.12 1.86
C LEU A 60 15.44 1.12 0.96
N GLU A 61 15.28 -0.17 1.21
CA GLU A 61 15.84 -1.27 0.41
C GLU A 61 15.10 -1.50 -0.93
N VAL A 62 13.96 -0.84 -1.15
CA VAL A 62 13.21 -0.96 -2.40
C VAL A 62 13.93 -0.22 -3.53
N ASP A 63 14.44 -0.99 -4.50
CA ASP A 63 15.20 -0.52 -5.66
C ASP A 63 14.35 -0.29 -6.93
N ARG A 64 13.04 -0.54 -6.83
CA ARG A 64 12.09 -0.59 -7.96
C ARG A 64 10.74 0.00 -7.54
N SER A 65 9.84 0.23 -8.50
CA SER A 65 8.59 0.95 -8.18
C SER A 65 7.79 0.29 -7.05
N LEU A 66 7.42 1.10 -6.05
CA LEU A 66 6.64 0.72 -4.88
C LEU A 66 5.16 1.00 -5.13
N LEU A 67 4.28 0.02 -4.88
CA LEU A 67 2.84 0.26 -4.85
C LEU A 67 2.37 0.48 -3.41
N ILE A 68 1.59 1.53 -3.20
CA ILE A 68 0.87 1.77 -1.95
C ILE A 68 -0.63 1.61 -2.21
N LEU A 69 -1.25 0.63 -1.54
CA LEU A 69 -2.66 0.31 -1.67
C LEU A 69 -3.45 0.95 -0.53
N HIS A 70 -4.34 1.88 -0.87
CA HIS A 70 -5.28 2.48 0.08
C HIS A 70 -6.50 1.58 0.26
N LEU A 71 -6.53 0.83 1.35
CA LEU A 71 -7.63 -0.07 1.67
C LEU A 71 -8.87 0.70 2.18
N THR A 72 -8.66 1.87 2.77
CA THR A 72 -9.71 2.75 3.30
C THR A 72 -9.31 4.22 3.16
N GLY A 73 -10.28 5.13 3.32
CA GLY A 73 -10.06 6.56 3.44
C GLY A 73 -9.28 6.98 4.68
N GLY A 74 -8.83 8.24 4.70
CA GLY A 74 -8.11 8.84 5.82
C GLY A 74 -6.65 8.41 5.99
N THR A 75 -6.08 7.73 4.99
CA THR A 75 -4.76 7.10 5.06
C THR A 75 -3.64 7.89 4.38
N SER A 76 -3.93 9.07 3.82
CA SER A 76 -2.97 9.88 3.07
C SER A 76 -1.73 10.24 3.87
N LYS A 77 -1.86 10.56 5.16
CA LYS A 77 -0.70 10.87 6.02
C LYS A 77 0.24 9.68 6.16
N ILE A 78 -0.31 8.47 6.34
CA ILE A 78 0.48 7.23 6.43
C ILE A 78 1.16 6.95 5.09
N ALA A 79 0.44 7.10 3.98
CA ALA A 79 1.00 6.88 2.64
C ALA A 79 2.14 7.84 2.32
N VAL A 80 2.00 9.14 2.66
CA VAL A 80 3.07 10.14 2.51
C VAL A 80 4.28 9.78 3.37
N GLU A 81 4.04 9.35 4.61
CA GLU A 81 5.10 8.93 5.54
C GLU A 81 5.90 7.75 4.99
N VAL A 82 5.24 6.76 4.39
CA VAL A 82 5.91 5.63 3.71
C VAL A 82 6.63 6.10 2.44
N ALA A 83 5.96 6.89 1.60
CA ALA A 83 6.47 7.30 0.29
C ALA A 83 7.74 8.12 0.39
N LYS A 84 7.91 8.94 1.45
CA LYS A 84 9.09 9.80 1.62
C LYS A 84 10.40 9.02 1.80
N TRP A 85 10.34 7.75 2.17
CA TRP A 85 11.51 6.88 2.31
C TRP A 85 11.81 6.07 1.07
N SER A 86 10.91 6.05 0.09
CA SER A 86 11.15 5.29 -1.14
C SER A 86 12.14 6.05 -2.02
N ASN A 87 13.21 5.38 -2.42
CA ASN A 87 14.15 5.88 -3.43
C ASN A 87 13.67 5.60 -4.86
N ALA A 88 12.50 4.98 -5.02
CA ALA A 88 11.93 4.55 -6.28
C ALA A 88 10.56 5.21 -6.54
N PRO A 89 10.06 5.19 -7.80
CA PRO A 89 8.74 5.72 -8.10
C PRO A 89 7.65 5.04 -7.29
N VAL A 90 6.81 5.84 -6.62
CA VAL A 90 5.68 5.36 -5.83
C VAL A 90 4.39 5.50 -6.63
N THR A 91 3.62 4.42 -6.73
CA THR A 91 2.28 4.43 -7.31
C THR A 91 1.25 4.24 -6.21
N LEU A 92 0.26 5.13 -6.17
CA LEU A 92 -0.84 5.07 -5.21
C LEU A 92 -2.06 4.47 -5.88
N ILE A 93 -2.64 3.42 -5.29
CA ILE A 93 -3.85 2.76 -5.80
C ILE A 93 -4.91 2.83 -4.71
N ALA A 94 -6.09 3.34 -5.04
CA ALA A 94 -7.21 3.49 -4.12
C ALA A 94 -8.49 2.86 -4.71
N HIS A 95 -9.28 2.20 -3.87
CA HIS A 95 -10.58 1.66 -4.24
C HIS A 95 -11.71 2.62 -3.85
N GLY A 96 -12.65 2.87 -4.78
CA GLY A 96 -13.67 3.93 -4.64
C GLY A 96 -14.72 3.74 -3.55
N GLU A 97 -14.91 2.51 -3.03
CA GLU A 97 -15.96 2.21 -2.02
C GLU A 97 -15.73 2.88 -0.65
N SER A 98 -14.55 3.45 -0.36
CA SER A 98 -14.25 4.04 0.95
C SER A 98 -13.33 5.24 0.90
N ASN A 99 -13.08 5.76 -0.31
CA ASN A 99 -12.24 6.91 -0.54
C ASN A 99 -13.12 7.99 -1.17
N SER A 100 -13.43 9.06 -0.43
CA SER A 100 -13.26 10.37 -1.06
C SER A 100 -11.84 10.30 -1.62
N LEU A 101 -11.67 10.37 -2.94
CA LEU A 101 -10.35 10.51 -3.60
C LEU A 101 -9.41 11.24 -2.64
N PRO A 102 -8.14 10.83 -2.45
CA PRO A 102 -7.24 11.51 -1.52
C PRO A 102 -7.34 13.01 -1.80
N SER A 103 -8.11 13.71 -0.99
CA SER A 103 -8.66 15.04 -1.33
C SER A 103 -7.59 16.10 -1.02
N SER A 104 -6.34 15.69 -1.18
CA SER A 104 -5.13 16.21 -0.60
C SER A 104 -3.89 15.75 -1.38
N LEU A 105 -4.04 15.06 -2.52
CA LEU A 105 -3.00 15.04 -3.54
C LEU A 105 -3.17 16.26 -4.44
#